data_AF-A0A2C9KSZ1-F1
#
_entry.id   AF-A0A2C9KSZ1-F1
#
_cell.length_a   1.000
_cell.length_b   1.000
_cell.length_c   1.000
_cell.angle_alpha   90.00
_cell.angle_beta   90.00
_cell.angle_gamma   90.00
#
_symmetry.space_group_name_H-M   'P 1'
#
loop_
_entity.id
_entity.type
_entity.pdbx_description
1 polymer ?
#
loop_
_entity_poly.entity_id
_entity_poly.type
_entity_poly.pdbx_seq_one_letter_code
_entity_poly.pdbx_strand_id
1 'polypeptide(L)'
;MIGLLGIVANVINLIVFYRHGLNSSINISLFVMAISDVFTIIFVLGANLCFNPYIGQWPVPVIFAEVYYITGGWPSGVSYRITLYITVYITAERCLCILFPLKVKTMVTPIRSKFVIALIVIFNTLTLVPEYSSIYMDWRYDSTRNESVLGVAFRSNRLQTQGVTFLLHVCLVVIGLFCVTTLTSILVSNLRRQTKWRMKSSSDAKQQAAYSSRDRKSQLMVIVVATSVVICYIPLTCVSLVSVFEPQFSI
;
A
#
# COMPACT_ATOMS: atom_id res chain seq x y z
N MET A 1 9.57 -2.10 -18.09
CA MET A 1 8.28 -2.14 -18.85
C MET A 1 7.07 -2.17 -17.92
N ILE A 2 6.98 -3.09 -16.95
CA ILE A 2 5.84 -3.19 -16.02
C ILE A 2 5.59 -1.88 -15.25
N GLY A 3 6.64 -1.23 -14.73
CA GLY A 3 6.51 0.06 -14.03
C GLY A 3 5.96 1.20 -14.89
N LEU A 4 6.41 1.33 -16.15
CA LEU A 4 5.92 2.36 -17.07
C LEU A 4 4.42 2.19 -17.38
N LEU A 5 3.99 0.95 -17.64
CA LEU A 5 2.57 0.64 -17.84
C LEU A 5 1.75 0.94 -16.58
N GLY A 6 2.28 0.62 -15.40
CA GLY A 6 1.66 0.93 -14.12
C GLY A 6 1.51 2.43 -13.88
N ILE A 7 2.51 3.25 -14.21
CA ILE A 7 2.42 4.72 -14.10
C ILE A 7 1.32 5.24 -15.02
N VAL A 8 1.34 4.85 -16.30
CA VAL A 8 0.33 5.31 -17.27
C VAL A 8 -1.08 4.94 -16.80
N ALA A 9 -1.29 3.69 -16.37
CA ALA A 9 -2.58 3.23 -15.87
C ALA A 9 -3.07 4.03 -14.64
N ASN A 10 -2.18 4.26 -13.66
CA ASN A 10 -2.57 5.01 -12.46
C ASN A 10 -2.76 6.51 -12.73
N VAL A 11 -2.01 7.11 -13.66
CA VAL A 11 -2.23 8.50 -14.10
C VAL A 11 -3.58 8.63 -14.80
N ILE A 12 -3.96 7.68 -15.64
CA ILE A 12 -5.30 7.64 -16.25
C ILE A 12 -6.36 7.56 -15.15
N ASN A 13 -6.20 6.66 -14.16
CA ASN A 13 -7.11 6.56 -13.03
C ASN A 13 -7.25 7.89 -12.28
N LEU A 14 -6.15 8.60 -12.02
CA LEU A 14 -6.17 9.92 -11.38
C LEU A 14 -7.01 10.93 -12.18
N ILE A 15 -6.77 11.04 -13.48
CA ILE A 15 -7.50 11.95 -14.36
C ILE A 15 -8.99 11.61 -14.37
N VAL A 16 -9.32 10.32 -14.48
CA VAL A 16 -10.70 9.83 -14.51
C VAL A 16 -11.42 10.15 -13.19
N PHE A 17 -10.85 9.80 -12.04
CA PHE A 17 -11.50 10.04 -10.75
C PHE A 17 -11.59 11.53 -10.40
N TYR A 18 -10.59 12.32 -10.82
CA TYR A 18 -10.66 13.78 -10.69
C TYR A 18 -11.81 14.35 -11.52
N ARG A 19 -11.94 13.95 -12.80
CA ARG A 19 -13.04 14.39 -13.68
C ARG A 19 -14.41 13.92 -13.22
N HIS A 20 -14.51 12.74 -12.62
CA HIS A 20 -15.77 12.21 -12.09
C HIS A 20 -16.25 12.97 -10.84
N GLY A 21 -15.39 13.78 -10.22
CA GLY A 21 -15.66 14.51 -9.00
C GLY A 21 -15.42 13.65 -7.75
N LEU A 22 -14.69 14.23 -6.79
CA LEU A 22 -14.37 13.63 -5.49
C LEU A 22 -15.53 13.78 -4.49
N ASN A 23 -16.73 13.47 -4.98
CA ASN A 23 -18.02 13.62 -4.27
C ASN A 23 -18.52 12.29 -3.67
N SER A 24 -17.80 11.18 -3.89
CA SER A 24 -18.11 9.86 -3.35
C SER A 24 -16.90 9.30 -2.59
N SER A 25 -17.16 8.61 -1.48
CA SER A 25 -16.14 7.94 -0.66
C SER A 25 -15.22 7.05 -1.50
N ILE A 26 -15.81 6.28 -2.42
CA ILE A 26 -15.09 5.37 -3.31
C ILE A 26 -14.18 6.15 -4.26
N ASN A 27 -14.67 7.22 -4.89
CA ASN A 27 -13.85 8.02 -5.81
C ASN A 27 -12.67 8.68 -5.09
N ILE A 28 -12.89 9.20 -3.88
CA ILE A 28 -11.82 9.76 -3.05
C ILE A 28 -10.78 8.67 -2.70
N SER A 29 -11.25 7.50 -2.27
CA SER A 29 -10.37 6.38 -1.90
C SER A 29 -9.53 5.91 -3.09
N LEU A 30 -10.15 5.69 -4.25
CA LEU A 30 -9.47 5.23 -5.46
C LEU A 30 -8.52 6.28 -6.03
N PHE A 31 -8.86 7.57 -5.90
CA PHE A 31 -7.97 8.66 -6.28
C PHE A 31 -6.70 8.67 -5.42
N VAL A 32 -6.82 8.63 -4.09
CA VAL A 32 -5.65 8.63 -3.20
C VAL A 32 -4.84 7.32 -3.33
N MET A 33 -5.51 6.19 -3.54
CA MET A 33 -4.85 4.92 -3.87
C MET A 33 -4.00 5.05 -5.13
N ALA A 34 -4.53 5.62 -6.21
CA ALA A 34 -3.78 5.82 -7.45
C ALA A 34 -2.57 6.76 -7.26
N ILE A 35 -2.67 7.78 -6.39
CA ILE A 35 -1.52 8.63 -6.01
C ILE A 35 -0.44 7.77 -5.35
N SER A 36 -0.84 6.98 -4.35
CA SER A 36 0.05 6.10 -3.59
C SER A 36 0.75 5.07 -4.49
N ASP A 37 0.02 4.50 -5.46
CA ASP A 37 0.57 3.54 -6.41
C ASP A 37 1.57 4.18 -7.38
N VAL A 38 1.33 5.43 -7.83
CA VAL A 38 2.31 6.18 -8.64
C VAL A 38 3.60 6.40 -7.85
N PHE A 39 3.52 6.87 -6.60
CA PHE A 39 4.69 7.04 -5.74
C PHE A 39 5.46 5.74 -5.54
N THR A 40 4.73 4.66 -5.25
CA THR A 40 5.29 3.32 -5.11
C THR A 40 6.09 2.92 -6.35
N ILE A 41 5.53 3.10 -7.55
CA ILE A 41 6.22 2.74 -8.79
C ILE A 41 7.44 3.65 -9.03
N ILE A 42 7.35 4.94 -8.73
CA ILE A 42 8.48 5.88 -8.83
C ILE A 42 9.64 5.40 -7.93
N PHE A 43 9.35 5.03 -6.68
CA PHE A 43 10.39 4.53 -5.78
C PHE A 43 10.97 3.20 -6.26
N VAL A 44 10.15 2.27 -6.74
CA VAL A 44 10.64 1.00 -7.32
C VAL A 44 11.52 1.24 -8.56
N LEU A 45 11.18 2.21 -9.42
CA LEU A 45 12.04 2.59 -10.54
C LEU A 45 13.35 3.21 -10.06
N GLY A 46 13.31 4.03 -9.00
CA GLY A 46 14.50 4.52 -8.31
C GLY A 46 15.40 3.39 -7.82
N ALA A 47 14.82 2.35 -7.22
CA ALA A 47 15.57 1.16 -6.79
C ALA A 47 16.29 0.50 -7.97
N ASN A 48 15.58 0.30 -9.08
CA ASN A 48 16.17 -0.31 -10.28
C ASN A 48 17.34 0.50 -10.84
N LEU A 49 17.34 1.82 -10.69
CA LEU A 49 18.45 2.68 -11.08
C LEU A 49 19.60 2.60 -10.08
N CYS A 50 19.30 2.70 -8.78
CA CYS A 50 20.31 2.73 -7.71
C CYS A 50 21.02 1.39 -7.47
N PHE A 51 20.36 0.26 -7.78
CA PHE A 51 20.93 -1.09 -7.68
C PHE A 51 21.34 -1.65 -9.05
N ASN A 52 21.38 -0.83 -10.10
CA ASN A 52 21.85 -1.26 -11.41
C ASN A 52 23.37 -1.56 -11.34
N PRO A 53 23.84 -2.75 -11.77
CA PRO A 53 25.27 -3.08 -11.71
C PRO A 53 26.17 -2.11 -12.49
N TYR A 54 25.64 -1.42 -13.50
CA TYR A 54 26.38 -0.41 -14.27
C TYR A 54 26.45 0.96 -13.57
N ILE A 55 25.63 1.24 -12.55
CA ILE A 55 25.65 2.53 -11.83
C ILE A 55 26.91 2.69 -11.00
N GLY A 56 27.53 1.58 -10.57
CA GLY A 56 28.80 1.60 -9.85
C GLY A 56 30.00 2.02 -10.72
N GLN A 57 29.83 2.03 -12.05
CA GLN A 57 30.85 2.48 -12.99
C GLN A 57 30.78 3.99 -13.24
N TRP A 58 29.76 4.68 -12.70
CA TRP A 58 29.64 6.12 -12.85
C TRP A 58 30.64 6.84 -11.94
N PRO A 59 31.40 7.82 -12.45
CA PRO A 59 32.42 8.55 -11.70
C PRO A 59 31.79 9.63 -10.81
N VAL A 60 30.78 9.24 -10.05
CA VAL A 60 30.07 10.11 -9.11
C VAL A 60 30.39 9.61 -7.70
N PRO A 61 30.86 10.48 -6.79
CA PRO A 61 31.24 10.08 -5.44
C PRO A 61 30.01 9.92 -4.54
N VAL A 62 29.10 9.03 -4.94
CA VAL A 62 27.83 8.75 -4.25
C VAL A 62 27.65 7.24 -4.13
N ILE A 63 27.24 6.79 -2.96
CA ILE A 63 26.79 5.41 -2.73
C ILE A 63 25.27 5.36 -3.01
N PHE A 64 24.90 5.02 -4.24
CA PHE A 64 23.50 5.06 -4.68
C PHE A 64 22.54 4.19 -3.85
N ALA A 65 22.99 3.03 -3.38
CA ALA A 65 22.20 2.14 -2.53
C ALA A 65 21.82 2.82 -1.19
N GLU A 66 22.78 3.52 -0.57
CA GLU A 66 22.58 4.26 0.67
C GLU A 66 21.70 5.49 0.49
N VAL A 67 21.91 6.24 -0.59
CA VAL A 67 21.02 7.35 -0.94
C VAL A 67 19.60 6.85 -1.19
N TYR A 68 19.44 5.72 -1.88
CA TYR A 68 18.14 5.12 -2.10
C TYR A 68 17.48 4.66 -0.81
N TYR A 69 18.23 4.08 0.13
CA TYR A 69 17.69 3.66 1.43
C TYR A 69 16.90 4.78 2.12
N ILE A 70 17.43 6.00 2.11
CA ILE A 70 16.80 7.19 2.68
C ILE A 70 15.71 7.76 1.77
N THR A 71 15.99 7.89 0.47
CA THR A 71 15.12 8.68 -0.43
C THR A 71 13.97 7.89 -1.04
N GLY A 72 14.10 6.56 -1.13
CA GLY A 72 13.11 5.69 -1.78
C GLY A 72 12.76 4.43 -1.01
N GLY A 73 13.70 3.82 -0.27
CA GLY A 73 13.48 2.61 0.51
C GLY A 73 12.32 2.76 1.50
N TRP A 74 12.50 3.61 2.51
CA TRP A 74 11.47 3.88 3.51
C TRP A 74 10.18 4.51 2.95
N PRO A 75 10.23 5.53 2.07
CA PRO A 75 9.04 6.10 1.44
C PRO A 75 8.24 5.10 0.60
N SER A 76 8.90 4.14 -0.05
CA SER A 76 8.20 3.06 -0.78
C SER A 76 7.36 2.21 0.18
N GLY A 77 7.93 1.81 1.33
CA GLY A 77 7.22 1.05 2.35
C GLY A 77 5.99 1.79 2.90
N VAL A 78 6.09 3.10 3.11
CA VAL A 78 4.94 3.95 3.51
C VAL A 78 3.86 3.94 2.44
N SER A 79 4.24 4.13 1.17
CA SER A 79 3.31 4.16 0.04
C SER A 79 2.55 2.83 -0.07
N TYR A 80 3.25 1.69 0.03
CA TYR A 80 2.61 0.37 0.08
C TYR A 80 1.62 0.21 1.25
N ARG A 81 1.96 0.72 2.44
CA ARG A 81 1.04 0.68 3.60
C ARG A 81 -0.18 1.57 3.41
N ILE A 82 -0.02 2.76 2.83
CA ILE A 82 -1.15 3.65 2.52
C ILE A 82 -2.14 2.93 1.58
N THR A 83 -1.66 2.34 0.48
CA THR A 83 -2.49 1.55 -0.44
C THR A 83 -3.20 0.39 0.29
N LEU A 84 -2.50 -0.32 1.18
CA LEU A 84 -3.07 -1.41 1.99
C LEU A 84 -4.22 -0.92 2.89
N TYR A 85 -4.02 0.14 3.66
CA TYR A 85 -5.03 0.65 4.59
C TYR A 85 -6.20 1.34 3.88
N ILE A 86 -5.99 1.95 2.70
CA ILE A 86 -7.10 2.41 1.85
C ILE A 86 -7.89 1.19 1.33
N THR A 87 -7.23 0.09 0.98
CA THR A 87 -7.90 -1.16 0.59
C THR A 87 -8.73 -1.75 1.73
N VAL A 88 -8.21 -1.74 2.97
CA VAL A 88 -8.97 -2.09 4.18
C VAL A 88 -10.21 -1.21 4.29
N TYR A 89 -10.05 0.10 4.16
CA TYR A 89 -11.14 1.07 4.26
C TYR A 89 -12.23 0.83 3.21
N ILE A 90 -11.87 0.68 1.94
CA ILE A 90 -12.82 0.38 0.86
C ILE A 90 -13.55 -0.93 1.15
N THR A 91 -12.84 -1.97 1.58
CA THR A 91 -13.44 -3.28 1.88
C THR A 91 -14.42 -3.18 3.06
N ALA A 92 -14.05 -2.44 4.11
CA ALA A 92 -14.93 -2.17 5.25
C ALA A 92 -16.19 -1.39 4.83
N GLU A 93 -16.04 -0.34 4.02
CA GLU A 93 -17.16 0.42 3.46
C GLU A 93 -18.11 -0.50 2.69
N ARG A 94 -17.58 -1.41 1.86
CA ARG A 94 -18.40 -2.39 1.13
C ARG A 94 -19.12 -3.36 2.06
N CYS A 95 -18.45 -3.85 3.11
CA CYS A 95 -19.09 -4.68 4.13
C CYS A 95 -20.26 -3.95 4.79
N LEU A 96 -20.06 -2.69 5.20
CA LEU A 96 -21.11 -1.86 5.80
C LEU A 96 -22.26 -1.60 4.84
N CYS A 97 -21.98 -1.35 3.55
CA CYS A 97 -23.01 -1.19 2.53
C CYS A 97 -23.92 -2.42 2.42
N ILE A 98 -23.36 -3.62 2.57
CA ILE A 98 -24.09 -4.89 2.42
C ILE A 98 -24.80 -5.28 3.70
N LEU A 99 -24.18 -5.06 4.87
CA LEU A 99 -24.74 -5.40 6.18
C LEU A 99 -25.81 -4.40 6.62
N PHE A 100 -25.61 -3.11 6.37
CA PHE A 100 -26.46 -2.02 6.88
C PHE A 100 -26.84 -1.02 5.76
N PRO A 101 -27.56 -1.46 4.71
CA PRO A 101 -27.84 -0.64 3.52
C PRO A 101 -28.59 0.66 3.82
N LEU A 102 -29.41 0.70 4.88
CA LEU A 102 -30.17 1.89 5.28
C LEU A 102 -29.34 2.89 6.10
N LYS A 103 -28.30 2.43 6.81
CA LYS A 103 -27.46 3.28 7.67
C LYS A 103 -26.18 3.74 6.99
N VAL A 104 -25.72 3.03 5.96
CA VAL A 104 -24.42 3.32 5.33
C VAL A 104 -24.34 4.73 4.75
N LYS A 105 -25.41 5.25 4.14
CA LYS A 105 -25.46 6.62 3.60
C LYS A 105 -25.27 7.70 4.66
N THR A 106 -25.67 7.42 5.90
CA THR A 106 -25.47 8.32 7.05
C THR A 106 -24.14 8.10 7.77
N MET A 107 -23.60 6.88 7.70
CA MET A 107 -22.32 6.53 8.34
C MET A 107 -21.14 7.00 7.49
N VAL A 108 -21.14 6.65 6.21
CA VAL A 108 -20.09 6.92 5.23
C VAL A 108 -20.50 8.11 4.39
N THR A 109 -19.95 9.28 4.74
CA THR A 109 -20.12 10.51 3.96
C THR A 109 -18.78 10.92 3.35
N PRO A 110 -18.77 11.59 2.18
CA PRO A 110 -17.52 11.98 1.51
C PRO A 110 -16.58 12.80 2.41
N ILE A 111 -17.12 13.64 3.28
CA ILE A 111 -16.35 14.45 4.24
C ILE A 111 -15.63 13.55 5.25
N ARG A 112 -16.35 12.58 5.83
CA ARG A 112 -15.76 11.61 6.77
C ARG A 112 -14.72 10.73 6.07
N SER A 113 -14.97 10.31 4.83
CA SER A 113 -14.02 9.55 4.04
C SER A 113 -12.72 10.32 3.79
N LYS A 114 -12.80 11.60 3.41
CA LYS A 114 -11.62 12.48 3.28
C LYS A 114 -10.83 12.53 4.59
N PHE A 115 -11.51 12.71 5.71
CA PHE A 115 -10.87 12.75 7.02
C PHE A 115 -10.18 11.42 7.37
N VAL A 116 -10.86 10.28 7.21
CA VAL A 116 -10.29 8.95 7.49
C VAL A 116 -9.09 8.67 6.58
N ILE A 117 -9.18 8.97 5.29
CA ILE A 117 -8.08 8.77 4.35
C ILE A 117 -6.90 9.69 4.68
N ALA A 118 -7.16 10.95 5.03
CA ALA A 118 -6.11 11.86 5.48
C ALA A 118 -5.40 11.32 6.73
N LEU A 119 -6.14 10.78 7.70
CA LEU A 119 -5.54 10.12 8.87
C LEU A 119 -4.71 8.90 8.49
N ILE A 120 -5.18 8.06 7.56
CA ILE A 120 -4.41 6.90 7.07
C ILE A 120 -3.06 7.36 6.51
N VAL A 121 -3.05 8.41 5.68
CA VAL A 121 -1.83 8.97 5.10
C VAL A 121 -0.92 9.55 6.18
N ILE A 122 -1.45 10.37 7.08
CA ILE A 122 -0.68 11.02 8.15
C ILE A 122 -0.06 9.97 9.07
N PHE A 123 -0.85 9.04 9.60
CA PHE A 123 -0.34 8.02 10.53
C PHE A 123 0.72 7.13 9.89
N ASN A 124 0.52 6.70 8.63
CA ASN A 124 1.53 5.90 7.95
C ASN A 124 2.80 6.70 7.64
N THR A 125 2.70 7.99 7.37
CA THR A 125 3.86 8.86 7.12
C THR A 125 4.63 9.14 8.41
N LEU A 126 3.94 9.32 9.54
CA LEU A 126 4.58 9.56 10.84
C LEU A 126 5.47 8.41 11.31
N THR A 127 5.23 7.18 10.82
CA THR A 127 6.13 6.04 11.11
C THR A 127 7.54 6.21 10.55
N LEU A 128 7.77 7.18 9.65
CA LEU A 128 9.09 7.53 9.17
C LEU A 128 9.91 8.31 10.20
N VAL A 129 9.27 9.03 11.13
CA VAL A 129 9.95 9.96 12.05
C VAL A 129 11.07 9.27 12.86
N PRO A 130 10.89 8.09 13.48
CA PRO A 130 11.95 7.41 14.22
C PRO A 130 13.18 7.16 13.34
N GLU A 131 12.97 6.74 12.11
CA GLU A 131 14.03 6.42 11.17
C GLU A 131 14.81 7.67 10.75
N TYR A 132 14.13 8.71 10.24
CA TYR A 132 14.77 9.95 9.78
C TYR A 132 15.34 10.80 10.92
N SER A 133 14.95 10.54 12.17
CA SER A 133 15.62 11.15 13.34
C SER A 133 17.01 10.57 13.58
N SER A 134 17.27 9.36 13.10
CA SER A 134 18.47 8.58 13.40
C SER A 134 19.49 8.50 12.26
N ILE A 135 19.06 8.82 11.03
CA ILE A 135 19.87 8.75 9.81
C ILE A 135 20.00 10.13 9.17
N TYR A 136 21.16 10.41 8.57
CA TYR A 136 21.42 11.62 7.81
C TYR A 136 22.39 11.33 6.67
N MET A 137 22.50 12.24 5.70
CA MET A 137 23.49 12.14 4.64
C MET A 137 24.75 12.90 5.05
N ASP A 138 25.90 12.26 4.89
CA ASP A 138 27.21 12.88 5.16
C ASP A 138 28.28 12.36 4.20
N TRP A 139 29.34 13.15 4.04
CA TRP A 139 30.52 12.77 3.26
C TRP A 139 31.45 11.94 4.15
N ARG A 140 31.74 10.70 3.74
CA ARG A 140 32.67 9.82 4.44
C ARG A 140 33.73 9.28 3.51
N TYR A 141 34.90 9.00 4.06
CA TYR A 141 35.99 8.39 3.30
C TYR A 141 35.71 6.91 3.04
N ASP A 142 35.70 6.51 1.77
CA ASP A 142 35.59 5.11 1.37
C ASP A 142 36.98 4.58 1.00
N SER A 143 37.51 3.65 1.80
CA SER A 143 38.83 3.05 1.58
C SER A 143 38.89 2.19 0.31
N THR A 144 37.76 1.73 -0.21
CA THR A 144 37.68 0.91 -1.42
C THR A 144 37.82 1.76 -2.68
N ARG A 145 37.23 2.95 -2.66
CA ARG A 145 37.26 3.92 -3.76
C ARG A 145 38.38 4.95 -3.62
N ASN A 146 39.02 5.01 -2.45
CA ASN A 146 40.08 5.96 -2.10
C ASN A 146 39.64 7.42 -2.31
N GLU A 147 38.38 7.72 -2.05
CA GLU A 147 37.76 9.03 -2.23
C GLU A 147 36.68 9.28 -1.16
N SER A 148 36.33 10.55 -0.95
CA SER A 148 35.20 10.92 -0.10
C SER A 148 33.90 10.73 -0.88
N VAL A 149 33.00 9.90 -0.37
CA VAL A 149 31.70 9.59 -0.98
C VAL A 149 30.54 10.04 -0.09
N LEU A 150 29.46 10.48 -0.73
CA LEU A 150 28.21 10.79 -0.06
C LEU A 150 27.44 9.48 0.22
N GLY A 151 27.09 9.26 1.47
CA GLY A 151 26.38 8.06 1.92
C GLY A 151 25.52 8.30 3.16
N VAL A 152 24.99 7.22 3.74
CA VAL A 152 24.21 7.27 4.99
C VAL A 152 25.17 7.30 6.17
N ALA A 153 24.95 8.25 7.07
CA ALA A 153 25.54 8.30 8.39
C ALA A 153 24.48 8.11 9.48
N PHE A 154 24.90 7.55 10.61
CA PHE A 154 24.02 7.15 11.70
C PHE A 154 24.31 7.95 12.96
N ARG A 155 23.26 8.33 13.70
CA ARG A 155 23.38 8.87 15.05
C ARG A 155 23.49 7.74 16.08
N SER A 156 23.97 8.04 17.28
CA SER A 156 24.14 7.08 18.40
C SER A 156 22.87 6.27 18.73
N ASN A 157 21.69 6.81 18.42
CA ASN A 157 20.39 6.23 18.79
C ASN A 157 19.86 5.25 17.73
N ARG A 158 20.68 4.89 16.72
CA ARG A 158 20.30 4.08 15.55
C ARG A 158 19.70 2.72 15.91
N LEU A 159 20.33 1.96 16.81
CA LEU A 159 19.90 0.59 17.09
C LEU A 159 18.47 0.55 17.67
N GLN A 160 18.14 1.49 18.55
CA GLN A 160 16.81 1.58 19.16
C GLN A 160 15.76 2.08 18.16
N THR A 161 16.09 3.11 17.38
CA THR A 161 15.16 3.70 16.40
C THR A 161 14.87 2.76 15.25
N GLN A 162 15.89 2.07 14.72
CA GLN A 162 15.74 1.08 13.65
C GLN A 162 14.79 -0.06 14.05
N GLY A 163 15.00 -0.66 15.23
CA GLY A 163 14.14 -1.74 15.73
C GLY A 163 12.68 -1.31 15.85
N VAL A 164 12.44 -0.08 16.33
CA VAL A 164 11.10 0.50 16.42
C VAL A 164 10.47 0.71 15.04
N THR A 165 11.20 1.29 14.08
CA THR A 165 10.68 1.51 12.72
C THR A 165 10.29 0.19 12.04
N PHE A 166 11.18 -0.81 12.09
CA PHE A 166 10.92 -2.13 11.49
C PHE A 166 9.75 -2.84 12.17
N LEU A 167 9.69 -2.84 13.51
CA LEU A 167 8.59 -3.46 14.25
C LEU A 167 7.25 -2.79 13.91
N LEU A 168 7.19 -1.46 13.91
CA LEU A 168 6.00 -0.72 13.51
C LEU A 168 5.59 -1.06 12.07
N HIS A 169 6.55 -1.12 11.15
CA HIS A 169 6.28 -1.49 9.76
C HIS A 169 5.65 -2.89 9.66
N VAL A 170 6.25 -3.89 10.29
CA VAL A 170 5.77 -5.28 10.27
C VAL A 170 4.39 -5.38 10.90
N CYS A 171 4.20 -4.82 12.09
CA CYS A 171 2.91 -4.84 12.79
C CYS A 171 1.79 -4.22 11.94
N LEU A 172 2.02 -3.05 11.34
CA LEU A 172 1.01 -2.39 10.50
C LEU A 172 0.69 -3.19 9.23
N VAL A 173 1.68 -3.80 8.59
CA VAL A 173 1.44 -4.66 7.41
C VAL A 173 0.64 -5.90 7.80
N VAL A 174 1.03 -6.61 8.87
CA VAL A 174 0.33 -7.82 9.33
C VAL A 174 -1.11 -7.50 9.73
N ILE A 175 -1.32 -6.42 10.49
CA ILE A 175 -2.67 -5.96 10.87
C ILE A 175 -3.49 -5.63 9.61
N GLY A 176 -2.92 -4.86 8.67
CA GLY A 176 -3.61 -4.50 7.44
C GLY A 176 -4.03 -5.72 6.61
N LEU A 177 -3.12 -6.69 6.43
CA LEU A 177 -3.41 -7.95 5.71
C LEU A 177 -4.49 -8.78 6.43
N PHE A 178 -4.40 -8.90 7.75
CA PHE A 178 -5.42 -9.57 8.55
C PHE A 178 -6.79 -8.88 8.40
N CYS A 179 -6.84 -7.55 8.44
CA CYS A 179 -8.07 -6.81 8.23
C CYS A 179 -8.64 -7.01 6.81
N VAL A 180 -7.83 -6.91 5.75
CA VAL A 180 -8.31 -7.12 4.37
C VAL A 180 -8.88 -8.54 4.20
N THR A 181 -8.17 -9.56 4.67
CA THR A 181 -8.58 -10.96 4.51
C THR A 181 -9.85 -11.29 5.28
N THR A 182 -9.96 -10.83 6.53
CA THR A 182 -11.17 -11.01 7.35
C THR A 182 -12.37 -10.26 6.80
N LEU A 183 -12.23 -8.97 6.47
CA LEU A 183 -13.31 -8.17 5.87
C LEU A 183 -13.77 -8.75 4.54
N THR A 184 -12.84 -9.17 3.69
CA THR A 184 -13.14 -9.84 2.43
C THR A 184 -13.93 -11.13 2.65
N SER A 185 -13.53 -11.95 3.62
CA SER A 185 -14.24 -13.20 3.96
C SER A 185 -15.67 -12.93 4.44
N ILE A 186 -15.85 -11.89 5.27
CA ILE A 186 -17.17 -11.43 5.73
C ILE A 186 -18.01 -10.94 4.54
N LEU A 187 -17.41 -10.15 3.63
CA LEU A 187 -18.07 -9.62 2.45
C LEU A 187 -18.60 -10.73 1.55
N VAL A 188 -17.75 -11.71 1.22
CA VAL A 188 -18.10 -12.85 0.37
C VAL A 188 -19.18 -13.70 1.04
N SER A 189 -19.05 -13.98 2.34
CA SER A 189 -20.04 -14.78 3.08
C SER A 189 -21.42 -14.12 3.10
N ASN A 190 -21.47 -12.81 3.33
CA ASN A 190 -22.73 -12.07 3.34
C ASN A 190 -23.33 -11.92 1.94
N LEU A 191 -22.51 -11.67 0.91
CA LEU A 191 -22.95 -11.69 -0.48
C LEU A 191 -23.62 -13.02 -0.81
N ARG A 192 -22.94 -14.15 -0.54
CA ARG A 192 -23.50 -15.49 -0.78
C ARG A 192 -24.82 -15.71 -0.04
N ARG A 193 -24.92 -15.26 1.22
CA ARG A 193 -26.15 -15.38 2.01
C ARG A 193 -27.30 -14.59 1.40
N GLN A 194 -27.05 -13.34 0.98
CA GLN A 194 -28.06 -12.51 0.33
C GLN A 194 -28.48 -13.08 -1.04
N THR A 195 -27.54 -13.55 -1.86
CA THR A 195 -27.87 -14.18 -3.14
C THR A 195 -28.76 -15.40 -2.94
N LYS A 196 -28.42 -16.29 -2.00
CA LYS A 196 -29.23 -17.48 -1.68
C LYS A 196 -30.63 -17.12 -1.19
N TRP A 197 -30.76 -16.12 -0.32
CA TRP A 197 -32.06 -15.67 0.18
C TRP A 197 -32.92 -15.05 -0.93
N ARG A 198 -32.33 -14.24 -1.81
CA ARG A 198 -33.02 -13.62 -2.95
C ARG A 198 -33.42 -14.63 -4.01
N MET A 199 -32.60 -15.66 -4.27
CA MET A 199 -32.93 -16.78 -5.16
C MET A 199 -34.15 -17.56 -4.67
N LYS A 200 -34.29 -17.74 -3.34
CA LYS A 200 -35.46 -18.41 -2.74
C LYS A 200 -36.74 -17.57 -2.78
N SER A 201 -36.61 -16.24 -2.86
CA SER A 201 -37.75 -15.31 -2.74
C SER A 201 -38.22 -14.72 -4.07
N SER A 202 -37.44 -14.86 -5.15
CA SER A 202 -37.77 -14.33 -6.48
C SER A 202 -38.30 -15.44 -7.37
N SER A 203 -39.47 -15.24 -7.98
CA SER A 203 -40.10 -16.18 -8.93
C SER A 203 -39.69 -15.94 -10.40
N ASP A 204 -38.95 -14.87 -10.70
CA ASP A 204 -38.54 -14.51 -12.05
C ASP A 204 -37.13 -15.01 -12.39
N ALA A 205 -37.06 -16.03 -13.26
CA ALA A 205 -35.82 -16.67 -13.68
C ALA A 205 -34.84 -15.72 -14.39
N LYS A 206 -35.33 -14.71 -15.13
CA LYS A 206 -34.44 -13.72 -15.79
C LYS A 206 -33.78 -12.82 -14.77
N GLN A 207 -34.53 -12.40 -13.75
CA GLN A 207 -34.01 -11.57 -12.68
C GLN A 207 -33.01 -12.35 -11.81
N GLN A 208 -33.29 -13.62 -11.50
CA GLN A 208 -32.36 -14.52 -10.80
C GLN A 208 -31.03 -14.67 -11.53
N ALA A 209 -31.05 -14.90 -12.85
CA ALA A 209 -29.84 -15.04 -13.66
C ALA A 209 -29.00 -13.75 -13.69
N ALA A 210 -29.64 -12.59 -13.83
CA ALA A 210 -28.97 -11.29 -13.80
C ALA A 210 -28.29 -11.03 -12.44
N TYR A 211 -28.98 -11.28 -11.32
CA TYR A 211 -28.42 -11.10 -9.98
C TYR A 211 -27.24 -12.04 -9.71
N SER A 212 -27.35 -13.32 -10.07
CA SER A 212 -26.28 -14.30 -9.93
C SER A 212 -25.01 -13.86 -10.68
N SER A 213 -25.15 -13.34 -11.90
CA SER A 213 -24.02 -12.85 -12.69
C SER A 213 -23.33 -11.63 -12.05
N ARG A 214 -24.10 -10.70 -11.48
CA ARG A 214 -23.57 -9.49 -10.82
C ARG A 214 -22.85 -9.83 -9.52
N ASP A 215 -23.44 -10.71 -8.71
CA ASP A 215 -22.85 -11.14 -7.44
C ASP A 215 -21.58 -11.97 -7.69
N ARG A 216 -21.56 -12.81 -8.74
CA ARG A 216 -20.33 -13.52 -9.17
C ARG A 216 -19.23 -12.55 -9.59
N LYS A 217 -19.55 -11.49 -10.36
CA LYS A 217 -18.58 -10.45 -10.73
C LYS A 217 -18.03 -9.74 -9.49
N SER A 218 -18.89 -9.38 -8.54
CA SER A 218 -18.47 -8.75 -7.28
C SER A 218 -17.59 -9.68 -6.43
N GLN A 219 -17.92 -10.98 -6.35
CA GLN A 219 -17.11 -11.97 -5.64
C GLN A 219 -15.75 -12.18 -6.31
N LEU A 220 -15.71 -12.29 -7.64
CA LEU A 220 -14.47 -12.41 -8.40
C LEU A 220 -13.56 -11.21 -8.21
N MET A 221 -14.10 -9.98 -8.29
CA MET A 221 -13.31 -8.76 -8.06
C MET A 221 -12.66 -8.78 -6.67
N VAL A 222 -13.42 -9.15 -5.64
CA VAL A 222 -12.96 -9.17 -4.25
C VAL A 222 -11.92 -10.28 -4.02
N ILE A 223 -12.14 -11.48 -4.56
CA ILE A 223 -11.17 -12.58 -4.47
C ILE A 223 -9.87 -12.20 -5.17
N VAL A 224 -9.96 -11.65 -6.38
CA VAL A 224 -8.77 -11.20 -7.13
C VAL A 224 -8.01 -10.14 -6.35
N VAL A 225 -8.67 -9.13 -5.78
CA VAL A 225 -7.99 -8.11 -4.97
C VAL A 225 -7.32 -8.73 -3.75
N ALA A 226 -8.02 -9.59 -3.00
CA ALA A 226 -7.46 -10.22 -1.81
C ALA A 226 -6.29 -11.17 -2.14
N THR A 227 -6.39 -11.99 -3.19
CA THR A 227 -5.30 -12.88 -3.59
C THR A 227 -4.12 -12.11 -4.14
N SER A 228 -4.36 -11.06 -4.94
CA SER A 228 -3.30 -10.16 -5.42
C SER A 228 -2.58 -9.49 -4.25
N VAL A 229 -3.30 -8.97 -3.26
CA VAL A 229 -2.70 -8.37 -2.05
C VAL A 229 -1.89 -9.43 -1.28
N VAL A 230 -2.41 -10.63 -1.05
CA VAL A 230 -1.66 -11.66 -0.32
C VAL A 230 -0.38 -12.05 -1.08
N ILE A 231 -0.48 -12.34 -2.37
CA ILE A 231 0.67 -12.76 -3.20
C ILE A 231 1.72 -11.65 -3.29
N CYS A 232 1.31 -10.39 -3.48
CA CYS A 232 2.24 -9.28 -3.60
C CYS A 232 2.91 -8.90 -2.26
N TYR A 233 2.26 -9.15 -1.12
CA TYR A 233 2.78 -8.73 0.19
C TYR A 233 3.57 -9.80 0.92
N ILE A 234 3.36 -11.10 0.65
CA ILE A 234 4.14 -12.18 1.30
C ILE A 234 5.66 -11.97 1.16
N PRO A 235 6.23 -11.72 -0.05
CA PRO A 235 7.68 -11.58 -0.20
C PRO A 235 8.23 -10.41 0.62
N LEU A 236 7.55 -9.26 0.61
CA LEU A 236 7.96 -8.06 1.33
C LEU A 236 7.91 -8.26 2.85
N THR A 237 6.88 -8.96 3.33
CA THR A 237 6.72 -9.26 4.75
C THR A 237 7.79 -10.24 5.22
N CYS A 238 8.10 -11.26 4.42
CA CYS A 238 9.17 -12.22 4.72
C CYS A 238 10.54 -11.55 4.79
N VAL A 239 10.89 -10.69 3.82
CA VAL A 239 12.16 -9.94 3.84
C VAL A 239 12.24 -9.05 5.08
N SER A 240 11.18 -8.30 5.39
CA SER A 240 11.14 -7.44 6.57
C SER A 240 11.27 -8.21 7.88
N LEU A 241 10.67 -9.42 7.96
CA LEU A 241 10.78 -10.29 9.13
C LEU A 241 12.21 -10.81 9.31
N VAL A 242 12.86 -11.22 8.21
CA VAL A 242 14.27 -11.65 8.22
C VAL A 242 15.17 -10.51 8.69
N SER A 243 14.94 -9.27 8.25
CA SER A 243 15.71 -8.11 8.71
C SER A 243 15.56 -7.79 10.20
N VAL A 244 14.49 -8.24 10.86
CA VAL A 244 14.31 -8.10 12.32
C VAL A 244 15.15 -9.12 13.08
N PHE A 245 15.28 -10.35 12.56
CA PHE A 245 16.05 -11.42 13.21
C PHE A 245 17.53 -11.39 12.84
N GLU A 246 17.87 -10.88 11.66
CA GLU A 246 19.24 -10.71 11.16
C GLU A 246 19.51 -9.24 10.84
N PRO A 247 19.98 -8.44 11.83
CA PRO A 247 20.26 -7.01 11.64
C PRO A 247 21.27 -6.73 10.52
N GLN A 248 22.17 -7.69 10.26
CA GLN A 248 23.20 -7.63 9.20
C GLN A 248 22.63 -7.73 7.78
N PHE A 249 21.36 -8.14 7.63
CA PHE A 249 20.68 -8.25 6.34
C PHE A 249 20.11 -6.91 5.86
N SER A 250 20.15 -5.86 6.68
CA SER A 250 19.53 -4.55 6.41
C SER A 250 20.44 -3.50 5.78
N ILE A 251 21.56 -3.93 5.20
CA ILE A 251 22.57 -3.07 4.56
C ILE A 251 22.53 -3.28 3.04
#